data_AF-A0A523JI73-F1
#
_entry.id   AF-A0A523JI73-F1
#
_cell.length_a   1.000
_cell.length_b   1.000
_cell.length_c   1.000
_cell.angle_alpha   90.00
_cell.angle_beta   90.00
_cell.angle_gamma   90.00
#
_symmetry.space_group_name_H-M   'P 1'
#
loop_
_entity.id
_entity.type
_entity.pdbx_description
1 polymer ?
#
loop_
_entity_poly.entity_id
_entity_poly.type
_entity_poly.pdbx_seq_one_letter_code
_entity_poly.pdbx_strand_id
1 'polypeptide(L)'
;MYEQGDISAAEIQQGFFEFVDQAPEAPFFAYLHYLDVHWPFEPESPFDERFAGPEAPAFPGPDGWRGLRDGINQGRVRLTAEERQRLVSLHDGGIAELDHHIGELLERLRQQGRLDQTIILLTSDHGEELLEHGKVGHGETLFDEVIRVRMLMRLPGSAGARRVREPARLLDV
;
A
#
# COMPACT_ATOMS: atom_id res chain seq x y z
N MET A 1 0.42 7.29 -13.79
CA MET A 1 -0.85 8.03 -13.96
C MET A 1 -1.98 7.12 -13.53
N TYR A 2 -2.45 7.34 -12.30
CA TYR A 2 -3.72 6.89 -11.75
C TYR A 2 -4.82 6.81 -12.82
N GLU A 3 -5.65 5.76 -12.80
CA GLU A 3 -6.88 5.77 -13.57
C GLU A 3 -7.64 7.07 -13.21
N GLN A 4 -8.14 7.77 -14.22
CA GLN A 4 -8.70 9.12 -14.07
C GLN A 4 -9.67 9.23 -12.88
N GLY A 5 -9.19 9.73 -11.73
CA GLY A 5 -10.00 9.93 -10.54
C GLY A 5 -9.37 9.58 -9.19
N ASP A 6 -8.26 8.84 -9.13
CA ASP A 6 -7.67 8.48 -7.84
C ASP A 6 -6.81 9.62 -7.26
N ILE A 7 -6.97 9.84 -5.96
CA ILE A 7 -6.27 10.84 -5.16
C ILE A 7 -4.98 10.19 -4.65
N SER A 8 -3.84 10.85 -4.85
CA SER A 8 -2.53 10.35 -4.40
C SER A 8 -2.40 10.31 -2.87
N ALA A 9 -1.46 9.52 -2.33
CA ALA A 9 -1.10 9.55 -0.91
C ALA A 9 -0.77 10.97 -0.46
N ALA A 10 0.02 11.71 -1.24
CA ALA A 10 0.39 13.08 -0.93
C ALA A 10 -0.84 14.00 -0.77
N GLU A 11 -1.83 13.87 -1.65
CA GLU A 11 -3.07 14.65 -1.57
C GLU A 11 -3.95 14.23 -0.38
N ILE A 12 -4.10 12.93 -0.12
CA ILE A 12 -4.79 12.40 1.07
C ILE A 12 -4.14 12.94 2.34
N GLN A 13 -2.81 12.96 2.38
CA GLN A 13 -2.04 13.48 3.51
C GLN A 13 -2.22 14.96 3.71
N GLN A 14 -2.14 15.74 2.64
CA GLN A 14 -2.34 17.17 2.71
C GLN A 14 -3.73 17.49 3.28
N GLY A 15 -4.77 16.78 2.82
CA GLY A 15 -6.12 16.90 3.38
C GLY A 15 -6.18 16.53 4.87
N PHE A 16 -5.50 15.46 5.28
CA PHE A 16 -5.41 15.08 6.69
C PHE A 16 -4.66 16.14 7.53
N PHE A 17 -3.59 16.71 7.01
CA PHE A 17 -2.81 17.74 7.70
C PHE A 17 -3.62 19.02 7.91
N GLU A 18 -4.35 19.47 6.89
CA GLU A 18 -5.26 20.60 7.00
C GLU A 18 -6.37 20.32 8.02
N PHE A 19 -6.91 19.10 8.02
CA PHE A 19 -7.90 18.67 9.00
C PHE A 19 -7.35 18.72 10.43
N VAL A 20 -6.19 18.14 10.70
CA VAL A 20 -5.62 18.07 12.06
C VAL A 20 -5.17 19.45 12.55
N ASP A 21 -4.67 20.33 11.66
CA ASP A 21 -4.31 21.70 12.02
C ASP A 21 -5.51 22.55 12.46
N GLN A 22 -6.67 22.29 11.87
CA GLN A 22 -7.92 23.00 12.18
C GLN A 22 -8.75 22.28 13.25
N ALA A 23 -8.40 21.03 13.57
CA ALA A 23 -9.14 20.22 14.52
C ALA A 23 -9.10 20.89 15.92
N PRO A 24 -10.25 21.08 16.57
CA PRO A 24 -10.28 21.52 17.95
C PRO A 24 -9.60 20.47 18.85
N GLU A 25 -9.30 20.81 20.10
CA GLU A 25 -8.77 19.87 21.11
C GLU A 25 -9.73 18.69 21.46
N ALA A 26 -10.85 18.56 20.75
CA ALA A 26 -11.76 17.44 20.89
C ALA A 26 -11.20 16.17 20.19
N PRO A 27 -11.64 14.96 20.61
CA PRO A 27 -11.30 13.73 19.92
C PRO A 27 -11.76 13.76 18.45
N PHE A 28 -10.94 13.21 17.56
CA PHE A 28 -11.30 13.05 16.14
C PHE A 28 -11.28 11.59 15.72
N PHE A 29 -11.92 11.32 14.58
CA PHE A 29 -11.79 10.08 13.83
C PHE A 29 -11.41 10.44 12.39
N ALA A 30 -10.37 9.81 11.86
CA ALA A 30 -9.93 9.99 10.48
C ALA A 30 -9.73 8.63 9.84
N TYR A 31 -10.29 8.46 8.64
CA TYR A 31 -10.09 7.29 7.78
C TYR A 31 -9.37 7.76 6.52
N LEU A 32 -8.15 7.25 6.33
CA LEU A 32 -7.30 7.58 5.20
C LEU A 32 -7.18 6.32 4.35
N HIS A 33 -7.66 6.39 3.11
CA HIS A 33 -7.68 5.26 2.19
C HIS A 33 -6.67 5.48 1.08
N TYR A 34 -5.51 4.85 1.20
CA TYR A 34 -4.41 4.93 0.23
C TYR A 34 -4.59 3.90 -0.89
N LEU A 35 -4.32 4.31 -2.13
CA LEU A 35 -4.38 3.46 -3.33
C LEU A 35 -3.01 3.30 -4.01
N ASP A 36 -1.96 3.90 -3.47
CA ASP A 36 -0.64 4.04 -4.11
C ASP A 36 0.11 2.70 -4.29
N VAL A 37 -0.32 1.66 -3.56
CA VAL A 37 0.20 0.28 -3.70
C VAL A 37 -0.76 -0.60 -4.52
N HIS A 38 -1.96 -0.10 -4.83
CA HIS A 38 -2.84 -0.75 -5.77
C HIS A 38 -2.26 -0.63 -7.17
N TRP A 39 -2.58 -1.58 -8.02
CA TRP A 39 -2.23 -1.52 -9.42
C TRP A 39 -2.84 -0.26 -10.11
N PRO A 40 -2.20 0.31 -11.14
CA PRO A 40 -0.89 -0.02 -11.70
C PRO A 40 0.27 0.38 -10.76
N PHE A 41 1.32 -0.46 -10.68
CA PHE A 41 2.45 -0.19 -9.78
C PHE A 41 3.40 0.85 -10.38
N GLU A 42 3.10 2.12 -10.12
CA GLU A 42 3.84 3.27 -10.68
C GLU A 42 4.36 4.19 -9.57
N PRO A 43 5.20 3.66 -8.65
CA PRO A 43 5.80 4.50 -7.62
C PRO A 43 6.62 5.64 -8.21
N GLU A 44 6.71 6.75 -7.50
CA GLU A 44 7.51 7.90 -7.94
C GLU A 44 9.01 7.71 -7.61
N SER A 45 9.87 8.49 -8.27
CA SER A 45 11.29 8.50 -7.94
C SER A 45 11.53 9.07 -6.52
N PRO A 46 12.39 8.46 -5.69
CA PRO A 46 13.35 7.39 -6.01
C PRO A 46 12.85 5.96 -5.74
N PHE A 47 11.56 5.76 -5.46
CA PHE A 47 10.99 4.48 -5.06
C PHE A 47 10.84 3.50 -6.24
N ASP A 48 10.62 4.02 -7.46
CA ASP A 48 10.59 3.28 -8.72
C ASP A 48 11.82 2.43 -9.01
N GLU A 49 12.99 2.92 -8.61
CA GLU A 49 14.28 2.26 -8.82
C GLU A 49 14.88 1.70 -7.52
N ARG A 50 14.28 1.97 -6.36
CA ARG A 50 14.82 1.61 -5.03
C ARG A 50 15.16 0.13 -4.88
N PHE A 51 14.34 -0.74 -5.49
CA PHE A 51 14.51 -2.20 -5.44
C PHE A 51 14.78 -2.80 -6.82
N ALA A 52 15.03 -1.96 -7.83
CA ALA A 52 15.39 -2.42 -9.17
C ALA A 52 16.87 -2.78 -9.23
N GLY A 53 17.19 -3.83 -9.99
CA GLY A 53 18.57 -4.10 -10.40
C GLY A 53 18.98 -3.19 -11.56
N PRO A 54 20.28 -2.99 -11.81
CA PRO A 54 20.78 -2.13 -12.89
C PRO A 54 20.36 -2.59 -14.30
N GLU A 55 19.94 -3.85 -14.44
CA GLU A 55 19.49 -4.46 -15.70
C GLU A 55 17.99 -4.78 -15.68
N ALA A 56 17.21 -4.12 -14.79
CA ALA A 56 15.78 -4.37 -14.71
C ALA A 56 15.10 -4.02 -16.05
N PRO A 57 14.21 -4.88 -16.57
CA PRO A 57 13.53 -4.62 -17.83
C PRO A 57 12.63 -3.39 -17.73
N ALA A 58 12.43 -2.70 -18.85
CA ALA A 58 11.37 -1.71 -18.96
C ALA A 58 10.01 -2.39 -18.72
N PHE A 59 9.18 -1.77 -17.88
CA PHE A 59 7.93 -2.36 -17.42
C PHE A 59 6.90 -1.25 -17.14
N PRO A 60 5.61 -1.45 -17.43
CA PRO A 60 5.04 -2.59 -18.14
C PRO A 60 5.49 -2.61 -19.61
N GLY A 61 5.29 -3.75 -20.28
CA GLY A 61 5.52 -3.86 -21.72
C GLY A 61 4.61 -2.93 -22.56
N PRO A 62 4.68 -3.00 -23.90
CA PRO A 62 4.01 -2.06 -24.80
C PRO A 62 2.47 -2.03 -24.69
N ASP A 63 1.84 -3.08 -24.18
CA ASP A 63 0.39 -3.16 -23.97
C ASP A 63 -0.07 -2.43 -22.68
N GLY A 64 0.87 -1.80 -21.97
CA GLY A 64 0.64 -1.12 -20.70
C GLY A 64 0.26 -2.09 -19.59
N TRP A 65 -0.05 -1.53 -18.42
CA TRP A 65 -0.47 -2.29 -17.26
C TRP A 65 -1.68 -3.15 -17.61
N ARG A 66 -2.81 -2.56 -18.04
CA ARG A 66 -4.07 -3.28 -18.29
C ARG A 66 -3.91 -4.50 -19.19
N GLY A 67 -3.21 -4.35 -20.31
CA GLY A 67 -2.94 -5.45 -21.24
C GLY A 67 -2.12 -6.57 -20.60
N LEU A 68 -1.11 -6.21 -19.79
CA LEU A 68 -0.28 -7.15 -19.04
C LEU A 68 -1.09 -8.00 -18.06
N ARG A 69 -1.89 -7.38 -17.17
CA ARG A 69 -2.72 -8.10 -16.18
C ARG A 69 -3.72 -9.01 -16.86
N ASP A 70 -4.50 -8.48 -17.79
CA ASP A 70 -5.54 -9.26 -18.48
C ASP A 70 -4.91 -10.39 -19.31
N GLY A 71 -3.74 -10.14 -19.90
CA GLY A 71 -2.94 -11.15 -20.60
C GLY A 71 -2.47 -12.27 -19.69
N ILE A 72 -1.91 -11.94 -18.52
CA ILE A 72 -1.48 -12.90 -17.50
C ILE A 72 -2.67 -13.71 -17.00
N ASN A 73 -3.73 -13.05 -16.54
CA ASN A 73 -4.87 -13.70 -15.90
C ASN A 73 -5.67 -14.58 -16.87
N GLN A 74 -5.60 -14.31 -18.19
CA GLN A 74 -6.18 -15.17 -19.24
C GLN A 74 -5.19 -16.21 -19.79
N GLY A 75 -3.96 -16.28 -19.26
CA GLY A 75 -2.93 -17.22 -19.70
C GLY A 75 -2.33 -16.93 -21.08
N ARG A 76 -2.57 -15.74 -21.63
CA ARG A 76 -2.04 -15.27 -22.93
C ARG A 76 -0.61 -14.73 -22.81
N VAL A 77 -0.23 -14.24 -21.63
CA VAL A 77 1.10 -13.68 -21.34
C VAL A 77 1.76 -14.51 -20.24
N ARG A 78 3.07 -14.75 -20.39
CA ARG A 78 3.91 -15.38 -19.36
C ARG A 78 5.14 -14.50 -19.18
N LEU A 79 5.37 -14.03 -17.96
CA LEU A 79 6.53 -13.22 -17.65
C LEU A 79 7.80 -14.08 -17.58
N THR A 80 8.93 -13.50 -17.98
CA THR A 80 10.24 -14.04 -17.61
C THR A 80 10.50 -13.86 -16.10
N ALA A 81 11.58 -14.47 -15.60
CA ALA A 81 11.97 -14.30 -14.20
C ALA A 81 12.32 -12.83 -13.89
N GLU A 82 12.96 -12.15 -14.83
CA GLU A 82 13.38 -10.74 -14.72
C GLU A 82 12.18 -9.79 -14.75
N GLU A 83 11.22 -10.04 -15.64
CA GLU A 83 9.96 -9.27 -15.69
C GLU A 83 9.13 -9.47 -14.43
N ARG A 84 9.02 -10.71 -13.92
CA ARG A 84 8.37 -10.98 -12.64
C ARG A 84 9.09 -10.26 -11.50
N GLN A 85 10.42 -10.29 -11.47
CA GLN A 85 11.18 -9.58 -10.45
C GLN A 85 10.95 -8.07 -10.55
N ARG A 86 10.86 -7.50 -11.75
CA ARG A 86 10.56 -6.09 -11.94
C ARG A 86 9.16 -5.72 -11.45
N LEU A 87 8.16 -6.54 -11.74
CA LEU A 87 6.80 -6.38 -11.20
C LEU A 87 6.82 -6.29 -9.66
N VAL A 88 7.51 -7.24 -9.02
CA VAL A 88 7.65 -7.26 -7.54
C VAL A 88 8.42 -6.03 -7.05
N SER A 89 9.51 -5.64 -7.70
CA SER A 89 10.29 -4.45 -7.31
C SER A 89 9.49 -3.15 -7.41
N LEU A 90 8.58 -3.02 -8.38
CA LEU A 90 7.67 -1.86 -8.50
C LEU A 90 6.63 -1.85 -7.37
N HIS A 91 6.03 -3.01 -7.08
CA HIS A 91 5.12 -3.15 -5.95
C HIS A 91 5.82 -2.82 -4.60
N ASP A 92 7.03 -3.33 -4.38
CA ASP A 92 7.84 -3.00 -3.21
C ASP A 92 8.22 -1.51 -3.16
N GLY A 93 8.44 -0.90 -4.33
CA GLY A 93 8.61 0.55 -4.48
C GLY A 93 7.39 1.32 -3.98
N GLY A 94 6.18 0.93 -4.42
CA GLY A 94 4.93 1.53 -3.95
C GLY A 94 4.73 1.38 -2.44
N ILE A 95 5.06 0.20 -1.87
CA ILE A 95 5.05 0.01 -0.42
C ILE A 95 6.00 0.99 0.27
N ALA A 96 7.21 1.17 -0.26
CA ALA A 96 8.22 2.03 0.33
C ALA A 96 7.87 3.53 0.23
N GLU A 97 7.19 3.93 -0.84
CA GLU A 97 6.63 5.27 -1.00
C GLU A 97 5.50 5.51 0.01
N LEU A 98 4.56 4.59 0.12
CA LEU A 98 3.49 4.68 1.11
C LEU A 98 4.04 4.66 2.55
N ASP A 99 5.07 3.87 2.84
CA ASP A 99 5.75 3.87 4.14
C ASP A 99 6.39 5.23 4.46
N HIS A 100 7.04 5.87 3.47
CA HIS A 100 7.58 7.21 3.62
C HIS A 100 6.48 8.22 3.99
N HIS A 101 5.39 8.20 3.24
CA HIS A 101 4.20 8.99 3.50
C HIS A 101 3.67 8.73 4.92
N ILE A 102 3.40 7.49 5.31
CA ILE A 102 2.93 7.16 6.66
C ILE A 102 3.90 7.71 7.74
N GLY A 103 5.20 7.65 7.49
CA GLY A 103 6.22 8.23 8.36
C GLY A 103 6.02 9.74 8.59
N GLU A 104 5.78 10.51 7.55
CA GLU A 104 5.49 11.95 7.63
C GLU A 104 4.21 12.23 8.41
N LEU A 105 3.17 11.42 8.21
CA LEU A 105 1.92 11.55 8.95
C LEU A 105 2.12 11.36 10.46
N LEU A 106 2.86 10.32 10.84
CA LEU A 106 3.17 10.04 12.24
C LEU A 106 4.04 11.13 12.86
N GLU A 107 4.99 11.69 12.10
CA GLU A 107 5.81 12.81 12.54
C GLU A 107 4.99 14.10 12.73
N ARG A 108 4.05 14.41 11.83
CA ARG A 108 3.13 15.55 12.00
C ARG A 108 2.31 15.45 13.29
N LEU A 109 1.72 14.27 13.55
CA LEU A 109 0.99 14.03 14.79
C LEU A 109 1.89 14.15 16.03
N ARG A 110 3.17 13.74 15.93
CA ARG A 110 4.16 13.86 17.00
C ARG A 110 4.48 15.33 17.29
N GLN A 111 4.72 16.13 16.26
CA GLN A 111 5.05 17.57 16.39
C GLN A 111 3.92 18.36 17.04
N GLN A 112 2.66 17.95 16.82
CA GLN A 112 1.49 18.56 17.46
C GLN A 112 1.19 18.01 18.86
N GLY A 113 2.01 17.08 19.38
CA GLY A 113 1.77 16.42 20.66
C GLY A 113 0.56 15.47 20.67
N ARG A 114 -0.03 15.20 19.50
CA ARG A 114 -1.26 14.39 19.36
C ARG A 114 -0.98 12.88 19.22
N LEU A 115 0.23 12.51 18.79
CA LEU A 115 0.57 11.09 18.56
C LEU A 115 0.34 10.26 19.82
N ASP A 116 0.70 10.76 21.00
CA ASP A 116 0.59 10.00 22.26
C ASP A 116 -0.84 9.86 22.80
N GLN A 117 -1.80 10.56 22.20
CA GLN A 117 -3.22 10.49 22.55
C GLN A 117 -4.07 9.86 21.44
N THR A 118 -3.44 9.46 20.32
CA THR A 118 -4.13 8.91 19.14
C THR A 118 -3.95 7.39 19.05
N ILE A 119 -5.06 6.67 18.87
CA ILE A 119 -5.04 5.28 18.42
C ILE A 119 -4.78 5.29 16.92
N ILE A 120 -3.80 4.51 16.47
CA ILE A 120 -3.51 4.35 15.04
C ILE A 120 -3.77 2.90 14.67
N LEU A 121 -4.61 2.69 13.67
CA LEU A 121 -4.86 1.39 13.06
C LEU A 121 -4.45 1.46 11.59
N LEU A 122 -3.52 0.61 11.18
CA LEU A 122 -3.12 0.41 9.79
C LEU A 122 -3.50 -1.00 9.37
N THR A 123 -4.25 -1.11 8.27
CA THR A 123 -4.63 -2.38 7.68
C THR A 123 -4.78 -2.23 6.17
N SER A 124 -4.96 -3.36 5.48
CA SER A 124 -5.35 -3.41 4.06
C SER A 124 -6.75 -4.01 3.94
N ASP A 125 -7.47 -3.70 2.87
CA ASP A 125 -8.77 -4.28 2.53
C ASP A 125 -8.62 -5.68 1.91
N HIS A 126 -7.57 -5.89 1.13
CA HIS A 126 -7.10 -7.18 0.64
C HIS A 126 -5.56 -7.17 0.46
N GLY A 127 -4.99 -8.32 0.12
CA GLY A 127 -3.62 -8.44 -0.36
C GLY A 127 -3.58 -8.56 -1.88
N GLU A 128 -2.45 -8.95 -2.44
CA GLU A 128 -2.20 -8.92 -3.89
C GLU A 128 -1.41 -10.16 -4.32
N GLU A 129 -1.83 -10.80 -5.41
CA GLU A 129 -1.05 -11.87 -6.04
C GLU A 129 -0.03 -11.29 -7.02
N LEU A 130 1.20 -11.78 -6.96
CA LEU A 130 2.35 -11.42 -7.80
C LEU A 130 2.93 -12.68 -8.47
N LEU A 131 2.03 -13.47 -9.08
CA LEU A 131 2.28 -14.72 -9.81
C LEU A 131 2.59 -15.96 -8.98
N GLU A 132 2.31 -15.97 -7.67
CA GLU A 132 2.48 -17.16 -6.81
C GLU A 132 1.71 -18.37 -7.33
N HIS A 133 0.49 -18.15 -7.86
CA HIS A 133 -0.38 -19.18 -8.44
C HIS A 133 -0.73 -18.90 -9.91
N GLY A 134 0.09 -18.07 -10.57
CA GLY A 134 -0.04 -17.75 -11.98
C GLY A 134 -1.09 -16.69 -12.30
N LYS A 135 -1.62 -15.99 -11.29
CA LYS A 135 -2.41 -14.76 -11.46
C LYS A 135 -1.64 -13.56 -10.94
N VAL A 136 -2.09 -12.38 -11.35
CA VAL A 136 -1.62 -11.11 -10.80
C VAL A 136 -2.82 -10.26 -10.44
N GLY A 137 -2.72 -9.54 -9.32
CA GLY A 137 -3.84 -8.79 -8.79
C GLY A 137 -4.64 -9.57 -7.74
N HIS A 138 -5.85 -9.12 -7.51
CA HIS A 138 -6.83 -9.68 -6.58
C HIS A 138 -8.16 -9.93 -7.31
N GLY A 139 -9.10 -10.63 -6.66
CA GLY A 139 -10.43 -10.93 -7.19
C GLY A 139 -10.54 -12.19 -8.07
N GLU A 140 -9.40 -12.74 -8.52
CA GLU A 140 -9.35 -13.98 -9.30
C GLU A 140 -9.18 -15.24 -8.44
N THR A 141 -8.53 -15.10 -7.26
CA THR A 141 -8.15 -16.21 -6.38
C THR A 141 -8.46 -15.88 -4.91
N LEU A 142 -8.35 -16.88 -4.04
CA LEU A 142 -8.57 -16.78 -2.59
C LEU A 142 -7.38 -17.32 -1.80
N PHE A 143 -6.17 -17.23 -2.36
CA PHE A 143 -4.95 -17.64 -1.66
C PHE A 143 -4.55 -16.62 -0.58
N ASP A 144 -3.66 -17.05 0.33
CA ASP A 144 -3.24 -16.24 1.48
C ASP A 144 -2.70 -14.87 1.05
N GLU A 145 -2.01 -14.79 -0.08
CA GLU A 145 -1.48 -13.56 -0.67
C GLU A 145 -2.58 -12.51 -0.90
N VAL A 146 -3.81 -12.95 -1.24
CA VAL A 146 -4.96 -12.08 -1.53
C VAL A 146 -5.81 -11.84 -0.28
N ILE A 147 -6.00 -12.84 0.60
CA ILE A 147 -6.96 -12.72 1.72
C ILE A 147 -6.32 -12.42 3.07
N ARG A 148 -5.00 -12.58 3.21
CA ARG A 148 -4.31 -12.44 4.50
C ARG A 148 -3.62 -11.09 4.61
N VAL A 149 -4.37 -10.11 5.09
CA VAL A 149 -3.90 -8.75 5.33
C VAL A 149 -3.20 -8.58 6.68
N ARG A 150 -2.33 -7.58 6.79
CA ARG A 150 -1.71 -7.17 8.06
C ARG A 150 -2.60 -6.16 8.76
N MET A 151 -2.73 -6.29 10.07
CA MET A 151 -3.36 -5.29 10.93
C MET A 151 -2.36 -4.89 12.02
N LEU A 152 -2.05 -3.59 12.08
CA LEU A 152 -1.15 -2.99 13.05
C LEU A 152 -1.93 -1.95 13.85
N MET A 153 -1.92 -2.08 15.17
CA MET A 153 -2.60 -1.15 16.07
C MET A 153 -1.62 -0.60 17.10
N ARG A 154 -1.53 0.74 17.18
CA ARG A 154 -0.84 1.47 18.24
C ARG A 154 -1.88 2.06 19.18
N LEU A 155 -1.76 1.75 20.47
CA LEU A 155 -2.60 2.31 21.53
C LEU A 155 -1.81 3.36 22.33
N PRO A 156 -2.42 4.49 22.72
CA PRO A 156 -1.83 5.42 23.70
C PRO A 156 -1.32 4.69 24.95
N GLY A 157 -0.08 4.98 25.35
CA GLY A 157 0.54 4.40 26.54
C GLY A 157 0.91 2.91 26.46
N SER A 158 0.79 2.25 25.31
CA SER A 158 1.23 0.86 25.16
C SER A 158 2.77 0.76 25.27
N ALA A 159 3.26 -0.11 26.15
CA ALA A 159 4.69 -0.41 26.26
C ALA A 159 5.06 -1.63 25.40
N GLY A 160 5.90 -1.41 24.39
CA GLY A 160 6.45 -2.47 23.54
C GLY A 160 5.48 -3.01 22.48
N ALA A 161 5.96 -3.98 21.70
CA ALA A 161 5.20 -4.61 20.63
C ALA A 161 4.66 -5.98 21.09
N ARG A 162 3.38 -6.24 20.82
CA ARG A 162 2.76 -7.56 20.99
C ARG A 162 2.34 -8.11 19.64
N ARG A 163 2.63 -9.38 19.38
CA ARG A 163 2.08 -10.13 18.24
C ARG A 163 0.90 -10.96 18.72
N VAL A 164 -0.26 -10.75 18.10
CA VAL A 164 -1.46 -11.59 18.25
C VAL A 164 -1.41 -12.66 17.15
N ARG A 165 -1.68 -13.92 17.49
CA ARG A 165 -1.65 -15.05 16.53
C ARG A 165 -3.03 -15.62 16.26
N GLU A 166 -3.97 -15.28 17.12
CA GLU A 166 -5.37 -15.60 17.02
C GLU A 166 -5.93 -15.01 15.71
N PRO A 167 -6.75 -15.77 14.96
CA PRO A 167 -7.42 -15.24 13.78
C PRO A 167 -8.28 -14.02 14.13
N ALA A 168 -8.13 -12.97 13.32
CA ALA A 168 -8.96 -11.77 13.33
C ALA A 168 -9.39 -11.47 11.89
N ARG A 169 -10.49 -10.75 11.74
CA ARG A 169 -11.06 -10.37 10.44
C ARG A 169 -11.21 -8.86 10.37
N LEU A 170 -11.26 -8.34 9.15
CA LEU A 170 -11.54 -6.92 8.93
C LEU A 170 -12.88 -6.46 9.51
N LEU A 171 -13.87 -7.36 9.64
CA LEU A 171 -15.15 -7.08 10.30
C LEU A 171 -15.05 -6.87 11.83
N ASP A 172 -13.91 -7.17 12.44
CA ASP A 172 -13.71 -7.00 13.89
C ASP A 172 -13.21 -5.58 14.25
N VAL A 173 -12.97 -4.72 13.25
CA VAL A 173 -12.65 -3.28 13.37
C VAL A 173 -13.92 -2.46 13.35
#